data_AF-A0A822FKE6-F1
#
_entry.id   AF-A0A822FKE6-F1
#
_cell.length_a   1.000
_cell.length_b   1.000
_cell.length_c   1.000
_cell.angle_alpha   90.00
_cell.angle_beta   90.00
_cell.angle_gamma   90.00
#
_symmetry.space_group_name_H-M   'P 1'
#
loop_
_entity.id
_entity.type
_entity.pdbx_description
1 polymer ?
#
loop_
_entity_poly.entity_id
_entity_poly.type
_entity_poly.pdbx_seq_one_letter_code
_entity_poly.pdbx_strand_id
1 'polypeptide(L)'
;FYSTDNTFIHGSVDRLGCVEQHVIGPENISQRINDLNLQDCHAKIRQIGSHSTIGDGVVVQVTGKLSNNGVPIRRFMQTFVLTPRQPKKYYVQNDSFHYQDEVFDDGSDEVDENDGSSVLV
;
A
#
# COMPACT_ATOMS: atom_id res chain seq x y z
N PHE A 1 -8.75 4.87 11.94
CA PHE A 1 -8.80 3.62 11.14
C PHE A 1 -7.99 2.49 11.77
N TYR A 2 -6.93 2.79 12.51
CA TYR A 2 -6.07 1.82 13.19
C TYR A 2 -6.50 1.56 14.65
N SER A 3 -6.23 0.35 15.16
CA SER A 3 -6.40 -0.13 16.54
C SER A 3 -5.02 -0.52 17.12
N THR A 4 -4.97 -1.17 18.29
CA THR A 4 -3.75 -1.45 19.07
C THR A 4 -2.71 -2.35 18.40
N ASP A 5 -3.11 -3.32 17.56
CA ASP A 5 -2.21 -4.36 17.03
C ASP A 5 -2.03 -4.29 15.52
N ASN A 6 -2.21 -3.09 14.97
CA ASN A 6 -2.27 -2.87 13.53
C ASN A 6 -0.87 -2.70 12.98
N THR A 7 -0.62 -3.21 11.77
CA THR A 7 0.69 -3.09 11.12
C THR A 7 0.61 -2.15 9.92
N PHE A 8 1.60 -1.27 9.76
CA PHE A 8 1.72 -0.37 8.64
C PHE A 8 3.11 -0.47 8.00
N ILE A 9 3.16 -0.52 6.67
CA ILE A 9 4.38 -0.47 5.85
C ILE A 9 4.14 0.50 4.70
N HIS A 10 5.10 1.38 4.42
CA HIS A 10 5.01 2.31 3.30
C HIS A 10 6.36 2.48 2.60
N GLY A 11 6.51 1.79 1.48
CA GLY A 11 7.77 1.66 0.74
C GLY A 11 8.53 0.38 1.12
N SER A 12 9.42 -0.06 0.23
CA SER A 12 10.27 -1.26 0.44
C SER A 12 11.62 -0.90 1.05
N VAL A 13 12.09 0.32 0.80
CA VAL A 13 13.45 0.77 1.14
C VAL A 13 13.40 2.21 1.63
N ASP A 14 14.06 2.50 2.75
CA ASP A 14 14.22 3.87 3.22
C ASP A 14 15.23 4.64 2.32
N ARG A 15 15.40 5.95 2.58
CA ARG A 15 16.34 6.80 1.82
C ARG A 15 17.81 6.32 1.88
N LEU A 16 18.13 5.40 2.77
CA LEU A 16 19.47 4.86 3.01
C LEU A 16 19.64 3.45 2.40
N GLY A 17 18.63 2.92 1.73
CA GLY A 17 18.67 1.58 1.15
C GLY A 17 18.45 0.46 2.18
N CYS A 18 17.99 0.78 3.40
CA CYS A 18 17.61 -0.22 4.39
C CYS A 18 16.17 -0.68 4.16
N VAL A 19 15.91 -1.98 4.37
CA VAL A 19 14.55 -2.53 4.33
C VAL A 19 13.67 -1.82 5.37
N GLU A 20 12.57 -1.22 4.91
CA GLU A 20 11.59 -0.57 5.79
C GLU A 20 11.02 -1.58 6.80
N GLN A 21 11.15 -1.28 8.08
CA GLN A 21 10.53 -2.08 9.14
C GLN A 21 9.06 -1.69 9.31
N HIS A 22 8.19 -2.68 9.46
CA HIS A 22 6.78 -2.43 9.76
C HIS A 22 6.63 -1.72 11.11
N VAL A 23 5.73 -0.75 11.17
CA VAL A 23 5.36 -0.09 12.42
C VAL A 23 4.08 -0.67 12.97
N ILE A 24 3.98 -0.76 14.30
CA ILE A 24 2.85 -1.37 15.01
C ILE A 24 2.17 -0.34 15.91
N GLY A 25 0.84 -0.34 15.87
CA GLY A 25 0.01 0.44 16.79
C GLY A 25 -0.22 1.90 16.34
N PRO A 26 -1.30 2.54 16.82
CA PRO A 26 -1.83 3.75 16.22
C PRO A 26 -0.91 4.97 16.40
N GLU A 27 -0.14 5.03 17.48
CA GLU A 27 0.82 6.12 17.73
C GLU A 27 1.99 6.07 16.75
N ASN A 28 2.64 4.92 16.62
CA ASN A 28 3.76 4.73 15.68
C ASN A 28 3.30 4.87 14.23
N ILE A 29 2.09 4.39 13.90
CA ILE A 29 1.50 4.56 12.58
C ILE A 29 1.23 6.05 12.29
N SER A 30 0.68 6.78 13.26
CA SER A 30 0.43 8.22 13.11
C SER A 30 1.73 8.99 12.89
N GLN A 31 2.76 8.69 13.68
CA GLN A 31 4.09 9.28 13.50
C GLN A 31 4.65 8.96 12.11
N ARG A 32 4.58 7.70 11.69
CA ARG A 32 5.07 7.27 10.38
C ARG A 32 4.35 8.00 9.23
N ILE A 33 3.03 8.15 9.31
CA ILE A 33 2.24 8.89 8.32
C ILE A 33 2.65 10.37 8.28
N ASN A 34 2.93 10.98 9.43
CA ASN A 34 3.42 12.36 9.48
C ASN A 34 4.81 12.47 8.83
N ASP A 35 5.70 11.49 9.07
CA ASP A 35 7.05 11.45 8.50
C ASP A 35 7.06 11.30 6.97
N LEU A 36 6.02 10.70 6.37
CA LEU A 36 5.84 10.67 4.91
C LEU A 36 5.67 12.07 4.32
N ASN A 37 5.35 13.07 5.14
CA ASN A 37 5.18 14.47 4.77
C ASN A 37 4.31 14.60 3.50
N LEU A 38 3.11 14.01 3.56
CA LEU A 38 2.16 14.04 2.46
C LEU A 38 1.62 15.47 2.30
N GLN A 39 2.06 16.14 1.24
CA GLN A 39 1.69 17.52 0.90
C GLN A 39 1.33 17.55 -0.58
N ASP A 40 0.20 18.16 -0.95
CA ASP A 40 -0.30 18.15 -2.33
C ASP A 40 -0.25 16.75 -2.97
N CYS A 41 -0.69 15.75 -2.19
CA CYS A 41 -0.65 14.36 -2.58
C CYS A 41 -1.77 14.06 -3.59
N HIS A 42 -1.39 13.67 -4.80
CA HIS A 42 -2.29 13.35 -5.90
C HIS A 42 -2.25 11.85 -6.18
N ALA A 43 -3.33 11.15 -5.79
CA ALA A 43 -3.53 9.76 -6.10
C ALA A 43 -4.49 9.59 -7.29
N LYS A 44 -4.09 8.80 -8.29
CA LYS A 44 -4.96 8.32 -9.37
C LYS A 44 -5.12 6.81 -9.25
N ILE A 45 -6.28 6.40 -8.77
CA ILE A 45 -6.62 4.98 -8.64
C ILE A 45 -6.88 4.38 -10.01
N ARG A 46 -6.30 3.21 -10.27
CA ARG A 46 -6.46 2.47 -11.54
C ARG A 46 -7.38 1.28 -11.38
N GLN A 47 -7.17 0.51 -10.33
CA GLN A 47 -7.98 -0.66 -10.04
C GLN A 47 -8.14 -0.81 -8.54
N ILE A 48 -9.31 -1.29 -8.15
CA ILE A 48 -9.62 -1.73 -6.78
C ILE A 48 -10.18 -3.14 -6.90
N GLY A 49 -9.61 -4.06 -6.14
CA GLY A 49 -10.14 -5.40 -5.91
C GLY A 49 -10.47 -5.56 -4.43
N SER A 50 -11.49 -6.35 -4.12
CA SER A 50 -11.82 -6.68 -2.74
C SER A 50 -12.36 -8.09 -2.63
N HIS A 51 -11.95 -8.80 -1.58
CA HIS A 51 -12.39 -10.16 -1.31
C HIS A 51 -12.67 -10.35 0.18
N SER A 52 -13.73 -11.06 0.51
CA SER A 52 -13.97 -11.51 1.89
C SER A 52 -12.90 -12.51 2.30
N THR A 53 -12.47 -12.44 3.55
CA THR A 53 -11.47 -13.31 4.14
C THR A 53 -12.04 -14.02 5.37
N ILE A 54 -11.21 -14.84 6.02
CA ILE A 54 -11.59 -15.60 7.22
C ILE A 54 -12.07 -14.62 8.32
N GLY A 55 -13.13 -15.00 9.05
CA GLY A 55 -13.63 -14.22 10.19
C GLY A 55 -14.34 -12.92 9.81
N ASP A 56 -15.08 -12.92 8.69
CA ASP A 56 -15.78 -11.75 8.13
C ASP A 56 -14.84 -10.56 7.80
N GLY A 57 -13.54 -10.84 7.69
CA GLY A 57 -12.55 -9.88 7.23
C GLY A 57 -12.71 -9.56 5.75
N VAL A 58 -12.06 -8.48 5.33
CA VAL A 58 -12.00 -8.09 3.91
C VAL A 58 -10.58 -7.71 3.57
N VAL A 59 -10.02 -8.30 2.52
CA VAL A 59 -8.80 -7.81 1.90
C VAL A 59 -9.18 -6.87 0.76
N VAL A 60 -8.53 -5.70 0.70
CA VAL A 60 -8.68 -4.72 -0.37
C VAL A 60 -7.32 -4.50 -1.00
N GLN A 61 -7.25 -4.66 -2.31
CA GLN A 61 -6.05 -4.38 -3.09
C GLN A 61 -6.33 -3.19 -3.99
N VAL A 62 -5.42 -2.22 -3.97
CA VAL A 62 -5.52 -0.98 -4.72
C VAL A 62 -4.25 -0.82 -5.54
N THR A 63 -4.41 -0.57 -6.83
CA THR A 63 -3.29 -0.17 -7.69
C THR A 63 -3.58 1.19 -8.29
N GLY A 64 -2.52 1.97 -8.47
CA GLY A 64 -2.67 3.33 -8.92
C GLY A 64 -1.37 4.02 -9.23
N LYS A 65 -1.46 5.33 -9.35
CA LYS A 65 -0.32 6.23 -9.45
C LYS A 65 -0.42 7.29 -8.36
N LEU A 66 0.69 7.63 -7.71
CA LEU A 66 0.76 8.59 -6.60
C LEU A 66 1.86 9.62 -6.91
N SER A 67 1.56 10.89 -6.71
CA SER A 67 2.53 11.99 -6.68
C SER A 67 2.40 12.68 -5.34
N ASN A 68 3.52 13.07 -4.73
CA ASN A 68 3.55 13.81 -3.48
C ASN A 68 4.44 15.05 -3.66
N ASN A 69 3.97 16.22 -3.26
CA ASN A 69 4.72 17.48 -3.30
C ASN A 69 5.30 17.81 -4.69
N GLY A 70 4.53 17.58 -5.76
CA GLY A 70 4.95 17.82 -7.14
C GLY A 70 6.05 16.90 -7.67
N VAL A 71 6.50 15.91 -6.88
CA VAL A 71 7.43 14.86 -7.30
C VAL A 71 6.78 14.03 -8.43
N PRO A 72 7.57 13.50 -9.38
CA PRO A 72 7.05 12.65 -10.46
C PRO A 72 6.10 11.56 -9.98
N ILE A 73 5.07 11.30 -10.79
CA ILE A 73 4.04 10.34 -10.43
C ILE A 73 4.59 8.91 -10.52
N ARG A 74 4.53 8.16 -9.42
CA ARG A 74 5.04 6.78 -9.31
C ARG A 74 3.87 5.79 -9.27
N ARG A 75 4.05 4.61 -9.83
CA ARG A 75 3.06 3.52 -9.74
C ARG A 75 3.14 2.88 -8.36
N PHE A 76 2.00 2.52 -7.78
CA PHE A 76 1.95 1.86 -6.47
C PHE A 76 0.97 0.70 -6.44
N MET A 77 1.22 -0.20 -5.48
CA MET A 77 0.28 -1.20 -4.99
C MET A 77 0.08 -1.01 -3.50
N GLN A 78 -1.17 -1.11 -3.04
CA GLN A 78 -1.52 -1.01 -1.63
C GLN A 78 -2.51 -2.11 -1.26
N THR A 79 -2.25 -2.80 -0.17
CA THR A 79 -3.12 -3.85 0.36
C THR A 79 -3.58 -3.48 1.75
N PHE A 80 -4.89 -3.50 1.96
CA PHE A 80 -5.51 -3.35 3.27
C PHE A 80 -6.12 -4.68 3.70
N VAL A 81 -5.90 -5.05 4.96
CA VAL A 81 -6.68 -6.09 5.63
C VAL A 81 -7.62 -5.40 6.61
N LEU A 82 -8.91 -5.60 6.44
CA LEU A 82 -9.96 -5.01 7.25
C LEU A 82 -10.56 -6.08 8.16
N THR A 83 -10.62 -5.80 9.45
CA THR A 83 -11.22 -6.69 10.44
C THR A 83 -12.50 -6.06 10.99
N PRO A 84 -13.61 -6.80 11.10
CA PRO A 84 -14.85 -6.29 11.67
C PRO A 84 -14.71 -6.07 13.18
N ARG A 85 -15.27 -4.96 13.69
CA ARG A 85 -15.34 -4.68 15.14
C ARG A 85 -16.77 -4.55 15.65
N GLN A 86 -17.66 -4.04 14.82
CA GLN A 86 -19.10 -3.91 15.07
C GLN A 86 -19.82 -4.12 13.73
N PRO A 87 -21.15 -4.38 13.74
CA PRO A 87 -21.91 -4.44 12.50
C PRO A 87 -21.66 -3.20 11.64
N LYS A 88 -21.24 -3.42 10.39
CA LYS A 88 -20.89 -2.36 9.42
C LYS A 88 -19.71 -1.45 9.81
N LYS A 89 -18.89 -1.83 10.80
CA LYS A 89 -17.65 -1.10 11.14
C LYS A 89 -16.43 -2.01 11.05
N TYR A 90 -15.50 -1.57 10.23
CA TYR A 90 -14.21 -2.21 10.02
C TYR A 90 -13.08 -1.31 10.53
N TYR A 91 -11.97 -1.93 10.88
CA TYR A 91 -10.71 -1.26 11.16
C TYR A 91 -9.59 -1.90 10.32
N VAL A 92 -8.52 -1.15 10.07
CA VAL A 92 -7.45 -1.54 9.16
C VAL A 92 -6.40 -2.35 9.90
N GLN A 93 -6.54 -3.68 9.98
CA GLN A 93 -5.58 -4.56 10.66
C GLN A 93 -4.18 -4.48 10.05
N ASN A 94 -4.09 -4.45 8.72
CA ASN A 94 -2.83 -4.29 8.00
C ASN A 94 -3.00 -3.25 6.90
N ASP A 95 -2.02 -2.37 6.75
CA ASP A 95 -1.86 -1.46 5.60
C ASP A 95 -0.44 -1.62 5.06
N SER A 96 -0.33 -2.08 3.83
CA SER A 96 0.96 -2.29 3.17
C SER A 96 0.96 -1.60 1.82
N PHE A 97 1.78 -0.58 1.70
CA PHE A 97 1.97 0.21 0.49
C PHE A 97 3.38 0.01 -0.06
N HIS A 98 3.50 -0.20 -1.37
CA HIS A 98 4.79 -0.27 -2.05
C HIS A 98 4.72 0.48 -3.38
N TYR A 99 5.80 1.21 -3.69
CA TYR A 99 6.00 1.70 -5.04
C TYR A 99 6.52 0.56 -5.92
N GLN A 100 6.10 0.55 -7.19
CA GLN A 100 6.50 -0.52 -8.11
C GLN A 100 7.98 -0.46 -8.47
N ASP A 101 8.54 0.73 -8.66
CA ASP A 101 9.96 0.97 -8.97
C ASP A 101 10.91 0.64 -7.80
N GLU A 102 10.38 0.39 -6.59
CA GLU A 102 11.15 -0.15 -5.45
C GLU A 102 11.16 -1.69 -5.42
N VAL A 103 10.30 -2.33 -6.21
CA VAL A 103 10.12 -3.79 -6.25
C VAL A 103 10.61 -4.36 -7.59
N PHE A 104 10.42 -3.61 -8.67
CA PHE A 104 10.85 -3.92 -10.02
C PHE A 104 11.94 -2.90 -10.38
N ASP A 105 13.12 -3.39 -10.75
CA ASP A 105 14.18 -2.53 -11.28
C ASP A 105 13.77 -2.15 -12.71
N ASP A 106 13.31 -0.92 -12.92
CA ASP A 106 12.83 -0.39 -14.22
C ASP A 106 13.95 -0.37 -15.31
N GLY A 107 15.11 -1.00 -15.07
CA GLY A 107 16.25 -1.12 -15.98
C GLY A 107 16.22 -2.29 -16.98
N SER A 108 15.22 -3.19 -16.95
CA SER A 108 15.17 -4.33 -17.88
C SER A 108 13.92 -4.51 -18.74
N ASP A 109 12.82 -3.79 -18.48
CA ASP A 109 11.53 -4.14 -19.11
C ASP A 109 10.96 -2.97 -19.92
N GLU A 110 11.68 -2.59 -20.98
CA GLU A 110 11.01 -2.04 -22.17
C GLU A 110 10.46 -3.21 -23.01
N VAL A 111 9.22 -3.04 -23.50
CA VAL A 111 8.34 -3.89 -24.36
C VAL A 111 7.67 -5.12 -23.70
N ASP A 112 6.35 -5.36 -23.74
CA ASP A 112 5.30 -4.92 -24.69
C ASP A 112 3.89 -4.81 -24.07
N GLU A 113 3.09 -3.87 -24.58
CA GLU A 113 1.64 -3.96 -24.57
C GLU A 113 1.23 -5.21 -25.38
N ASN A 114 0.72 -6.24 -24.69
CA ASN A 114 0.08 -7.46 -25.20
C ASN A 114 0.85 -8.77 -24.94
N ASP A 115 0.79 -9.28 -23.70
CA ASP A 115 0.59 -10.72 -23.51
C ASP A 115 -0.22 -11.01 -22.24
N GLY A 116 -1.46 -11.47 -22.45
CA GLY A 116 -2.29 -12.05 -21.42
C GLY A 116 -1.81 -13.46 -21.12
N SER A 117 -0.79 -13.60 -20.28
CA SER A 117 -0.51 -14.84 -19.53
C SER A 117 0.67 -14.65 -18.58
N SER A 118 0.36 -14.24 -17.36
CA SER A 118 1.10 -14.73 -16.19
C SER A 118 0.11 -14.80 -15.03
N VAL A 119 -0.42 -16.01 -14.82
CA VAL A 119 -1.39 -16.32 -13.77
C VAL A 119 -0.65 -16.91 -12.57
N LEU A 120 -0.81 -16.17 -11.47
CA LEU A 120 -1.15 -16.58 -10.10
C LEU A 120 -0.29 -17.61 -9.37
N VAL A 121 0.15 -17.18 -8.19
CA VAL A 121 -0.09 -17.95 -6.96
C VAL A 121 -1.11 -17.21 -6.12
#